data_AF-A0A503W8Q4-F1
#
_entry.id   AF-A0A503W8Q4-F1
#
_cell.length_a   1.000
_cell.length_b   1.000
_cell.length_c   1.000
_cell.angle_alpha   90.00
_cell.angle_beta   90.00
_cell.angle_gamma   90.00
#
_symmetry.space_group_name_H-M   'P 1'
#
loop_
_entity.id
_entity.type
_entity.pdbx_description
1 polymer ?
#
loop_
_entity_poly.entity_id
_entity_poly.type
_entity_poly.pdbx_seq_one_letter_code
_entity_poly.pdbx_strand_id
1 'polypeptide(L)'
;MARDDPHFRLRVPPEMKEKIEQSAAQSGRSINSEIVVRLQQSLDGAFLDMSAEGFVALIKRLEATVHTAEEMLRQQIDHNRELQRRLDEKG
;
A
#
# COMPACT_ATOMS: atom_id res chain seq x y z
N MET A 1 -20.25 27.80 8.63
CA MET A 1 -20.24 26.96 7.41
C MET A 1 -20.84 25.63 7.81
N ALA A 2 -22.06 25.33 7.37
CA ALA A 2 -22.66 24.02 7.60
C ALA A 2 -21.79 22.99 6.87
N ARG A 3 -21.41 21.90 7.55
CA ARG A 3 -20.79 20.76 6.86
C ARG A 3 -21.87 20.17 5.94
N ASP A 4 -21.68 20.32 4.63
CA ASP A 4 -22.57 19.79 3.58
C ASP A 4 -22.52 18.25 3.46
N ASP A 5 -21.87 17.56 4.41
CA ASP A 5 -21.76 16.11 4.39
C ASP A 5 -23.08 15.43 4.83
N PRO A 6 -23.73 14.63 3.95
CA PRO A 6 -24.95 13.92 4.30
C PRO A 6 -24.69 12.91 5.42
N HIS A 7 -25.42 13.03 6.53
CA HIS A 7 -25.29 12.13 7.67
C HIS A 7 -26.10 10.85 7.46
N PHE A 8 -25.40 9.71 7.36
CA PHE A 8 -26.03 8.40 7.25
C PHE A 8 -26.20 7.72 8.61
N ARG A 9 -27.42 7.31 8.94
CA ARG A 9 -27.68 6.47 10.13
C ARG A 9 -27.67 5.00 9.74
N LEU A 10 -26.51 4.35 9.89
CA LEU A 10 -26.33 2.93 9.61
C LEU A 10 -26.89 2.06 10.74
N ARG A 11 -27.68 1.05 10.38
CA ARG A 11 -28.04 -0.06 11.27
C ARG A 11 -27.06 -1.19 11.02
N VAL A 12 -26.20 -1.46 12.00
CA VAL A 12 -25.18 -2.51 11.95
C VAL A 12 -25.42 -3.53 13.05
N PRO A 13 -25.30 -4.84 12.78
CA PRO A 13 -25.32 -5.87 13.81
C PRO A 13 -24.22 -5.65 14.86
N PRO A 14 -24.42 -6.06 16.12
CA PRO A 14 -23.48 -5.81 17.21
C PRO A 14 -22.09 -6.40 16.93
N GLU A 15 -22.01 -7.60 16.37
CA GLU A 15 -20.76 -8.27 16.02
C GLU A 15 -19.99 -7.53 14.91
N MET A 16 -20.70 -6.86 14.00
CA MET A 16 -20.07 -6.05 12.96
C MET A 16 -19.54 -4.75 13.54
N LYS A 17 -20.29 -4.13 14.45
CA LYS A 17 -19.85 -2.90 15.14
C LYS A 17 -18.55 -3.14 15.90
N GLU A 18 -18.45 -4.23 16.66
CA GLU A 18 -17.25 -4.57 17.43
C GLU A 18 -16.01 -4.74 16.51
N LYS A 19 -16.17 -5.42 15.37
CA LYS A 19 -15.08 -5.57 14.39
C LYS A 19 -14.62 -4.22 13.83
N ILE A 20 -15.53 -3.29 13.59
CA ILE A 20 -15.20 -1.94 13.11
C ILE A 20 -14.45 -1.17 14.19
N GLU A 21 -14.88 -1.24 15.45
CA GLU A 21 -14.22 -0.58 16.59
C GLU A 21 -12.78 -1.07 16.78
N GLN A 22 -12.58 -2.39 16.73
CA GLN A 22 -11.24 -2.98 16.80
C GLN A 22 -10.35 -2.54 15.63
N SER A 23 -10.87 -2.55 14.40
CA SER A 23 -10.13 -2.10 13.22
C SER A 23 -9.75 -0.62 13.29
N ALA A 24 -10.67 0.22 13.78
CA ALA A 24 -10.45 1.64 13.96
C ALA A 24 -9.34 1.89 14.99
N ALA A 25 -9.36 1.17 16.11
CA ALA A 25 -8.32 1.23 17.13
C ALA A 25 -6.94 0.80 16.59
N GLN A 26 -6.89 -0.31 15.85
CA GLN A 26 -5.66 -0.80 15.21
C GLN A 26 -5.09 0.18 14.18
N SER A 27 -5.98 0.86 13.45
CA SER A 27 -5.60 1.83 12.41
C SER A 27 -5.35 3.24 12.95
N GLY A 28 -5.56 3.50 14.25
CA GLY A 28 -5.48 4.83 14.85
C GLY A 28 -6.51 5.83 14.32
N ARG A 29 -7.64 5.35 13.79
CA ARG A 29 -8.70 6.16 13.17
C ARG A 29 -9.94 6.24 14.07
N SER A 30 -10.75 7.27 13.88
CA SER A 30 -12.11 7.28 14.43
C SER A 30 -12.97 6.20 13.76
N ILE A 31 -14.01 5.71 14.43
CA ILE A 31 -14.95 4.73 13.86
C ILE A 31 -15.54 5.24 12.53
N ASN A 32 -15.97 6.50 12.48
CA ASN A 32 -16.51 7.08 11.25
C ASN A 32 -15.45 7.12 10.14
N SER A 33 -14.22 7.52 10.45
CA SER A 33 -13.12 7.54 9.49
C SER A 33 -12.81 6.14 8.95
N GLU A 34 -12.85 5.12 9.81
CA GLU A 34 -12.63 3.72 9.41
C GLU A 34 -13.75 3.20 8.49
N ILE A 35 -15.01 3.51 8.81
CA ILE A 35 -16.16 3.14 7.97
C ILE A 35 -16.04 3.78 6.59
N VAL A 36 -15.75 5.09 6.53
CA VAL A 36 -15.58 5.81 5.27
C VAL A 36 -14.47 5.19 4.44
N VAL A 37 -13.29 4.92 5.02
CA VAL A 37 -12.17 4.29 4.31
C VAL A 37 -12.56 2.93 3.74
N ARG A 38 -13.21 2.08 4.53
CA ARG A 38 -13.62 0.73 4.07
C ARG A 38 -14.67 0.78 2.97
N LEU A 39 -15.64 1.69 3.07
CA LEU A 39 -16.63 1.92 2.00
C LEU A 39 -15.95 2.45 0.75
N GLN A 40 -15.05 3.42 0.89
CA GLN A 40 -14.28 3.98 -0.21
C GLN A 40 -13.47 2.88 -0.91
N GLN A 41 -12.77 2.02 -0.17
CA GLN A 41 -12.05 0.87 -0.73
C GLN A 41 -12.96 -0.14 -1.44
N SER A 42 -14.19 -0.28 -0.97
CA SER A 42 -15.18 -1.20 -1.57
C SER A 42 -15.77 -0.61 -2.86
N LEU A 43 -15.99 0.70 -2.90
CA LEU A 43 -16.58 1.42 -4.02
C LEU A 43 -15.55 1.78 -5.11
N ASP A 44 -14.35 2.18 -4.70
CA ASP A 44 -13.23 2.52 -5.60
C ASP A 44 -12.53 1.27 -6.15
N GLY A 45 -12.87 0.10 -5.62
CA GLY A 45 -12.18 -1.14 -5.97
C GLY A 45 -10.75 -1.13 -5.44
N ALA A 46 -10.51 -1.80 -4.32
CA ALA A 46 -9.16 -2.21 -3.91
C ALA A 46 -8.46 -3.18 -4.90
N PHE A 47 -8.98 -3.32 -6.11
CA PHE A 47 -8.31 -3.89 -7.26
C PHE A 47 -8.11 -2.76 -8.26
N LEU A 48 -6.85 -2.52 -8.63
CA LEU A 48 -6.37 -1.74 -9.78
C LEU A 48 -7.44 -0.85 -10.39
N ASP A 49 -7.28 0.47 -10.31
CA ASP A 49 -8.01 1.37 -11.20
C ASP A 49 -7.94 0.80 -12.64
N MET A 50 -9.04 0.17 -13.08
CA MET A 50 -9.11 -0.59 -14.33
C MET A 50 -9.32 0.36 -15.52
N SER A 51 -9.30 1.67 -15.28
CA SER A 51 -9.19 2.68 -16.32
C SER A 51 -7.84 2.57 -17.03
N ALA A 52 -7.77 3.14 -18.24
CA ALA A 52 -6.51 3.23 -18.96
C ALA A 52 -5.46 4.01 -18.16
N GLU A 53 -5.88 5.04 -17.44
CA GLU A 53 -5.03 5.87 -16.58
C GLU A 53 -4.44 5.06 -15.41
N GLY A 54 -5.25 4.22 -14.76
CA GLY A 54 -4.82 3.33 -13.69
C GLY A 54 -3.81 2.28 -14.15
N PHE A 55 -4.02 1.69 -15.34
CA PHE A 55 -3.04 0.80 -15.96
C PHE A 55 -1.71 1.49 -16.28
N VAL A 56 -1.75 2.71 -16.81
CA VAL A 56 -0.55 3.51 -17.08
C VAL A 56 0.22 3.82 -15.79
N ALA A 57 -0.49 4.18 -14.72
CA ALA A 57 0.12 4.44 -13.41
C ALA A 57 0.77 3.18 -12.81
N LEU A 58 0.13 2.02 -12.97
CA LEU A 58 0.69 0.73 -12.55
C LEU A 58 1.99 0.41 -13.30
N ILE A 59 1.96 0.52 -14.64
CA ILE A 59 3.13 0.22 -15.49
C ILE A 59 4.32 1.07 -15.07
N LYS A 60 4.15 2.38 -14.91
CA LYS A 60 5.23 3.28 -14.46
C LYS A 60 5.83 2.87 -13.11
N ARG A 61 5.00 2.42 -12.17
CA ARG A 61 5.45 1.96 -10.85
C ARG A 61 6.22 0.65 -10.94
N LEU A 62 5.77 -0.28 -11.77
CA LEU A 62 6.47 -1.53 -12.05
C LEU A 62 7.82 -1.28 -12.71
N GLU A 63 7.88 -0.40 -13.72
CA GLU A 63 9.14 -0.01 -14.38
C GLU A 63 10.14 0.57 -13.38
N ALA A 64 9.71 1.49 -12.51
CA ALA A 64 10.57 2.05 -11.48
C ALA A 64 11.08 0.98 -10.49
N THR A 65 10.21 0.03 -10.11
CA THR A 65 10.57 -1.07 -9.20
C THR A 65 11.60 -2.01 -9.83
N VAL A 66 11.42 -2.36 -11.11
CA VAL A 66 12.38 -3.18 -11.85
C VAL A 66 13.71 -2.47 -11.95
N HIS A 67 13.71 -1.16 -12.26
CA HIS A 67 14.94 -0.38 -12.35
C HIS A 67 15.72 -0.36 -11.03
N THR A 68 15.03 -0.10 -9.91
CA THR A 68 15.67 -0.16 -8.58
C THR A 68 16.23 -1.56 -8.29
N ALA A 69 15.50 -2.63 -8.64
CA ALA A 69 15.96 -3.99 -8.43
C ALA A 69 17.22 -4.32 -9.26
N GLU A 70 17.27 -3.84 -10.52
CA GLU A 70 18.45 -4.00 -11.38
C GLU A 70 19.68 -3.28 -10.81
N GLU A 71 19.52 -2.06 -10.28
CA GLU A 71 20.59 -1.31 -9.64
C GLU A 71 21.13 -2.03 -8.41
N MET A 72 20.24 -2.53 -7.54
CA MET A 72 20.63 -3.29 -6.36
C MET A 72 21.41 -4.56 -6.73
N LEU A 73 20.94 -5.29 -7.76
CA LEU A 73 21.62 -6.49 -8.22
C LEU A 73 23.03 -6.20 -8.76
N ARG A 74 23.18 -5.12 -9.54
CA ARG A 74 24.49 -4.66 -10.02
C ARG A 74 25.43 -4.36 -8.85
N GLN A 75 24.96 -3.60 -7.86
CA GLN A 75 25.73 -3.29 -6.66
C GLN A 75 26.17 -4.55 -5.91
N GLN A 76 25.28 -5.54 -5.76
CA GLN A 76 25.63 -6.81 -5.12
C GLN A 76 26.66 -7.62 -5.91
N ILE A 77 26.57 -7.64 -7.24
CA ILE A 77 27.57 -8.31 -8.08
C ILE A 77 28.94 -7.66 -7.90
N ASP A 78 29.01 -6.34 -7.95
CA ASP A 78 30.27 -5.61 -7.79
C ASP A 78 30.84 -5.78 -6.37
N HIS A 79 29.98 -5.75 -5.36
CA HIS A 79 30.38 -6.04 -3.98
C HIS A 79 30.98 -7.45 -3.83
N ASN A 80 30.34 -8.46 -4.42
CA ASN A 80 30.83 -9.84 -4.37
C ASN A 80 32.18 -10.00 -5.10
N ARG A 81 32.35 -9.34 -6.25
CA ARG A 81 33.63 -9.34 -6.97
C ARG A 81 34.75 -8.74 -6.13
N GLU A 82 34.49 -7.63 -5.44
CA GLU A 82 35.48 -7.00 -4.56
C GLU A 82 35.83 -7.89 -3.36
N LEU A 83 34.83 -8.56 -2.76
CA LEU A 83 35.09 -9.52 -1.68
C LEU A 83 35.95 -10.70 -2.16
N GLN A 84 35.68 -11.26 -3.34
CA GLN A 84 36.48 -12.33 -3.93
C GLN A 84 37.92 -11.88 -4.14
N ARG A 85 38.12 -10.70 -4.74
CA ARG A 85 39.45 -10.13 -4.95
C ARG A 85 40.24 -9.98 -3.63
N ARG A 86 39.59 -9.50 -2.57
CA ARG A 86 40.22 -9.35 -1.24
C ARG A 86 40.53 -10.69 -0.57
N LEU A 87 39.80 -11.74 -0.88
CA LEU A 87 40.11 -13.10 -0.42
C LEU A 87 41.32 -13.66 -1.17
N ASP A 88 41.37 -13.47 -2.47
CA ASP A 88 42.48 -13.91 -3.33
C ASP A 88 43.80 -13.20 -2.97
N GLU A 89 43.75 -11.91 -2.61
CA GLU A 89 44.93 -11.13 -2.16
C GLU A 89 45.46 -11.54 -0.77
N LYS A 90 44.68 -12.31 0.01
CA LYS A 90 45.04 -12.75 1.37
C LYS A 90 45.56 -14.20 1.45
N GLY A 91 45.43 -14.99 0.38
CA GLY A 91 45.96 -16.35 0.27
C GLY A 91 47.36 -16.39 -0.32
#